data_AF-A0A1E3KBE1-F1
#
_entry.id   AF-A0A1E3KBE1-F1
#
_cell.length_a   1.000
_cell.length_b   1.000
_cell.length_c   1.000
_cell.angle_alpha   90.00
_cell.angle_beta   90.00
_cell.angle_gamma   90.00
#
_symmetry.space_group_name_H-M   'P 1'
#
loop_
_entity.id
_entity.type
_entity.pdbx_description
1 polymer ?
#
loop_
_entity_poly.entity_id
_entity_poly.type
_entity_poly.pdbx_seq_one_letter_code
_entity_poly.pdbx_strand_id
1 'polypeptide(L)'
;MPPIRTQQRPPLDIIPPPSLPPSITPSYTPAPSSQTHTERRPLSEEERGRLIHELVGFHPRSLCNDITEVARTELYNAMNSIENWAETVARGKELSAEAGNGMHALETLLETHFDRAFDKYETWLLRNAFEFEKGLDVVLPWHNGLDFTRGEHVSHLPGGTEALDTQLESLRVQVEQARQLSMQLELANKKLDRRLDTLRQREAHVGFVKEVIETSGLNPLPQNTSHLTQTVSSLHTSLLPLESIPIPTSTSFTHLPDPSHGPGSASGEHTKAWELGRAAYLNWAMGKIVPPASASSPSSAAAAPGSGEGQPAASTGEGGDKLEAIEQGIEQVGGKEGMEVLAESVKE
;
A
#
# COMPACT_ATOMS: atom_id res chain seq x y z
N MET A 1 17.98 -55.58 21.16
CA MET A 1 17.40 -54.27 20.79
C MET A 1 18.06 -53.16 21.59
N PRO A 2 18.83 -52.26 20.97
CA PRO A 2 19.16 -50.96 21.54
C PRO A 2 18.08 -49.91 21.18
N PRO A 3 17.89 -48.84 21.98
CA PRO A 3 16.84 -47.86 21.73
C PRO A 3 17.13 -46.96 20.53
N ILE A 4 16.08 -46.67 19.75
CA ILE A 4 16.12 -45.71 18.64
C ILE A 4 16.38 -44.32 19.24
N ARG A 5 17.55 -43.76 18.94
CA ARG A 5 17.94 -42.41 19.36
C ARG A 5 17.16 -41.40 18.51
N THR A 6 15.97 -41.02 18.96
CA THR A 6 15.20 -39.91 18.38
C THR A 6 16.05 -38.64 18.42
N GLN A 7 16.63 -38.26 17.28
CA GLN A 7 17.31 -36.98 17.14
C GLN A 7 16.24 -35.89 17.28
N GLN A 8 16.22 -35.23 18.44
CA GLN A 8 15.42 -34.04 18.64
C GLN A 8 15.89 -32.99 17.65
N ARG A 9 15.03 -32.65 16.69
CA ARG A 9 15.23 -31.53 15.77
C ARG A 9 15.47 -30.29 16.63
N PRO A 10 16.62 -29.59 16.55
CA PRO A 10 16.77 -28.34 17.28
C PRO A 10 15.68 -27.37 16.79
N PRO A 11 14.88 -26.76 17.70
CA PRO A 11 13.76 -25.92 17.30
C PRO A 11 14.27 -24.57 16.76
N LEU A 12 14.59 -24.55 15.47
CA LEU A 12 14.81 -23.33 14.68
C LEU A 12 13.51 -22.53 14.45
N ASP A 13 12.37 -23.03 14.94
CA ASP A 13 11.04 -22.41 14.86
C ASP A 13 10.85 -21.19 15.78
N ILE A 14 11.79 -20.90 16.69
CA ILE A 14 11.77 -19.70 17.52
C ILE A 14 12.76 -18.68 16.96
N ILE A 15 12.46 -18.20 15.75
CA ILE A 15 12.94 -16.89 15.33
C ILE A 15 12.25 -15.90 16.30
N PRO A 16 12.99 -15.16 17.15
CA PRO A 16 12.36 -14.11 17.95
C PRO A 16 11.67 -13.16 16.96
N PRO A 17 10.39 -12.80 17.17
CA PRO A 17 9.74 -11.81 16.32
C PRO A 17 10.62 -10.56 16.27
N PRO A 18 10.71 -9.86 15.12
CA PRO A 18 11.52 -8.66 15.02
C PRO A 18 11.14 -7.75 16.20
N SER A 19 12.15 -7.25 16.92
CA SER A 19 11.98 -6.46 18.14
C SER A 19 11.50 -5.05 17.82
N LEU A 20 10.36 -4.99 17.14
CA LEU A 20 9.64 -3.77 16.81
C LEU A 20 9.07 -3.21 18.12
N PRO A 21 9.25 -1.91 18.39
CA PRO A 21 8.61 -1.30 19.54
C PRO A 21 7.08 -1.39 19.39
N PRO A 22 6.32 -1.61 20.47
CA PRO A 22 4.86 -1.72 20.42
C PRO A 22 4.14 -0.39 20.11
N SER A 23 4.90 0.72 20.04
CA SER A 23 4.44 2.06 19.68
C SER A 23 5.49 2.74 18.81
N ILE A 24 5.05 3.62 17.91
CA ILE A 24 5.92 4.52 17.14
C ILE A 24 6.68 5.48 18.08
N THR A 25 6.11 5.77 19.26
CA THR A 25 6.76 6.53 20.35
C THR A 25 7.13 5.60 21.52
N PRO A 26 8.22 4.80 21.42
CA PRO A 26 8.57 3.82 22.46
C PRO A 26 8.98 4.43 23.81
N SER A 27 9.43 5.68 23.84
CA SER A 27 9.73 6.41 25.08
C SER A 27 8.49 7.03 25.74
N TYR A 28 7.35 7.11 25.04
CA TYR A 28 6.12 7.65 25.60
C TYR A 28 5.36 6.55 26.36
N THR A 29 5.43 6.60 27.69
CA THR A 29 4.51 5.86 28.56
C THR A 29 3.25 6.70 28.79
N PRO A 30 2.05 6.23 28.40
CA PRO A 30 0.81 6.94 28.72
C PRO A 30 0.69 7.12 30.23
N ALA A 31 0.47 8.36 30.68
CA ALA A 31 0.11 8.60 32.07
C ALA A 31 -1.22 7.88 32.36
N PRO A 32 -1.35 7.15 33.48
CA PRO A 32 -2.60 6.46 33.80
C PRO A 32 -3.73 7.48 33.91
N SER A 33 -4.78 7.28 33.12
CA SER A 33 -5.92 8.20 32.95
C SER A 33 -6.70 8.54 34.23
N SER A 34 -6.40 7.86 35.34
CA SER A 34 -6.90 8.14 36.68
C SER A 34 -6.16 9.26 37.43
N GLN A 35 -4.99 9.71 36.95
CA GLN A 35 -4.20 10.75 37.63
C GLN A 35 -4.23 12.12 36.93
N THR A 36 -4.72 12.20 35.69
CA THR A 36 -4.91 13.46 34.95
C THR A 36 -6.33 14.01 35.05
N HIS A 37 -6.97 13.83 36.22
CA HIS A 37 -8.01 14.74 36.69
C HIS A 37 -7.39 16.01 37.30
N THR A 38 -6.35 16.53 36.62
CA THR A 38 -5.90 17.92 36.76
C THR A 38 -7.12 18.79 36.54
N GLU A 39 -7.41 19.69 37.48
CA GLU A 39 -8.64 20.51 37.52
C GLU A 39 -8.93 21.11 36.13
N ARG A 40 -9.82 20.47 35.37
CA ARG A 40 -10.09 20.87 33.99
C ARG A 40 -10.82 22.19 34.04
N ARG A 41 -10.12 23.25 33.59
CA ARG A 41 -10.67 24.60 33.51
C ARG A 41 -12.02 24.53 32.79
N PRO A 42 -13.12 25.07 33.36
CA PRO A 42 -14.41 25.04 32.69
C PRO A 42 -14.28 25.76 31.35
N LEU A 43 -14.80 25.13 30.30
CA LEU A 43 -14.68 25.64 28.94
C LEU A 43 -15.31 27.02 28.83
N SER A 44 -14.61 27.92 28.15
CA SER A 44 -15.15 29.24 27.85
C SER A 44 -16.39 29.13 26.96
N GLU A 45 -17.18 30.20 26.94
CA GLU A 45 -18.38 30.28 26.10
C GLU A 45 -18.05 30.20 24.60
N GLU A 46 -16.91 30.73 24.20
CA GLU A 46 -16.39 30.61 22.83
C GLU A 46 -15.97 29.18 22.47
N GLU A 47 -15.25 28.49 23.36
CA GLU A 47 -14.85 27.09 23.15
C GLU A 47 -16.08 26.17 23.10
N ARG A 48 -17.08 26.40 23.96
CA ARG A 48 -18.37 25.69 23.90
C ARG A 48 -19.05 25.93 22.55
N GLY A 49 -19.11 27.18 22.08
CA GLY A 49 -19.66 27.53 20.76
C GLY A 49 -18.93 26.85 19.59
N ARG A 50 -17.60 26.72 19.67
CA ARG A 50 -16.79 25.99 18.67
C ARG A 50 -17.07 24.48 18.69
N LEU A 51 -17.14 23.87 19.87
CA LEU A 51 -17.49 22.44 20.01
C LEU A 51 -18.90 22.12 19.48
N ILE A 52 -19.87 23.01 19.69
CA ILE A 52 -21.22 22.84 19.13
C ILE A 52 -21.17 22.94 17.60
N HIS A 53 -20.47 23.94 17.06
CA HIS A 53 -20.27 24.08 15.62
C HIS A 53 -19.58 22.84 15.01
N GLU A 54 -18.58 22.30 15.69
CA GLU A 54 -17.86 21.09 15.26
C GLU A 54 -18.74 19.83 15.34
N LEU A 55 -19.52 19.67 16.41
CA LEU A 55 -20.46 18.55 16.58
C LEU A 55 -21.54 18.52 15.50
N VAL A 56 -22.08 19.70 15.18
CA VAL A 56 -23.28 19.88 14.36
C VAL A 56 -22.92 20.12 12.89
N GLY A 57 -21.68 20.53 12.60
CA GLY A 57 -21.19 20.82 11.24
C GLY A 57 -21.64 22.17 10.67
N PHE A 58 -22.43 22.95 11.41
CA PHE A 58 -22.88 24.30 11.04
C PHE A 58 -23.01 25.21 12.26
N HIS A 59 -23.08 26.53 12.04
CA HIS A 59 -23.28 27.49 13.11
C HIS A 59 -24.77 27.59 13.50
N PRO A 60 -25.16 27.35 14.79
CA PRO A 60 -26.57 27.33 15.19
C PRO A 60 -27.40 28.57 14.82
N ARG A 61 -26.80 29.77 14.83
CA ARG A 61 -27.51 31.00 14.41
C ARG A 61 -27.82 31.03 12.90
N SER A 62 -27.03 30.36 12.07
CA SER A 62 -27.35 30.23 10.64
C SER A 62 -28.67 29.47 10.48
N LEU A 63 -28.81 28.33 11.16
CA LEU A 63 -30.06 27.56 11.17
C LEU A 63 -31.24 28.39 11.68
N CYS A 64 -31.07 29.18 12.75
CA CYS A 64 -32.12 30.11 13.21
C CYS A 64 -32.54 31.07 12.10
N ASN A 65 -31.57 31.74 11.47
CA ASN A 65 -31.80 32.71 10.39
C ASN A 65 -32.51 32.06 9.18
N ASP A 66 -32.04 30.89 8.76
CA ASP A 66 -32.59 30.15 7.62
C ASP A 66 -34.04 29.71 7.91
N ILE A 67 -34.34 29.26 9.14
CA ILE A 67 -35.70 28.96 9.58
C ILE A 67 -36.58 30.21 9.58
N THR A 68 -36.09 31.35 10.10
CA THR A 68 -36.87 32.60 10.12
C THR A 68 -37.19 33.12 8.73
N GLU A 69 -36.26 33.00 7.78
CA GLU A 69 -36.45 33.50 6.42
C GLU A 69 -37.40 32.61 5.61
N VAL A 70 -37.31 31.29 5.76
CA VAL A 70 -38.29 30.36 5.19
C VAL A 70 -39.69 30.61 5.79
N ALA A 71 -39.79 30.75 7.12
CA ALA A 71 -41.08 30.98 7.76
C ALA A 71 -41.68 32.36 7.43
N ARG A 72 -40.84 33.39 7.18
CA ARG A 72 -41.27 34.71 6.69
C ARG A 72 -41.75 34.64 5.24
N THR A 73 -41.06 33.86 4.40
CA THR A 73 -41.49 33.59 3.02
C THR A 73 -42.87 32.93 3.00
N GLU A 74 -43.10 31.92 3.84
CA GLU A 74 -44.42 31.27 3.94
C GLU A 74 -45.50 32.18 4.55
N LEU A 75 -45.13 33.11 5.43
CA LEU A 75 -46.05 34.14 5.93
C LEU A 75 -46.57 35.01 4.78
N TYR A 76 -45.68 35.52 3.92
CA TYR A 76 -46.09 36.31 2.74
C TYR A 76 -46.84 35.46 1.71
N ASN A 77 -46.47 34.20 1.48
CA ASN A 77 -47.22 33.29 0.60
C ASN A 77 -48.67 33.11 1.10
N ALA A 78 -48.85 32.86 2.40
CA ALA A 78 -50.16 32.76 3.02
C ALA A 78 -50.92 34.09 2.91
N MET A 79 -50.25 35.21 3.16
CA MET A 79 -50.86 36.54 3.10
C MET A 79 -51.38 36.89 1.71
N ASN A 80 -50.54 36.69 0.68
CA ASN A 80 -50.93 36.84 -0.73
C ASN A 80 -52.11 35.93 -1.08
N SER A 81 -52.20 34.71 -0.52
CA SER A 81 -53.35 33.82 -0.76
C SER A 81 -54.65 34.34 -0.13
N ILE A 82 -54.57 34.97 1.05
CA ILE A 82 -55.71 35.59 1.73
C ILE A 82 -56.13 36.88 1.01
N GLU A 83 -55.19 37.66 0.49
CA GLU A 83 -55.44 38.84 -0.34
C GLU A 83 -56.19 38.47 -1.62
N ASN A 84 -55.64 37.54 -2.41
CA ASN A 84 -56.31 37.02 -3.61
C ASN A 84 -57.72 36.50 -3.31
N TRP A 85 -57.90 35.77 -2.20
CA TRP A 85 -59.23 35.33 -1.77
C TRP A 85 -60.15 36.50 -1.42
N ALA A 86 -59.68 37.47 -0.64
CA ALA A 86 -60.43 38.65 -0.23
C ALA A 86 -60.89 39.47 -1.44
N GLU A 87 -60.03 39.65 -2.46
CA GLU A 87 -60.40 40.30 -3.73
C GLU A 87 -61.55 39.56 -4.46
N THR A 88 -61.54 38.22 -4.49
CA THR A 88 -62.65 37.47 -5.12
C THR A 88 -63.98 37.60 -4.37
N VAL A 89 -63.95 37.88 -3.06
CA VAL A 89 -65.13 38.00 -2.20
C VAL A 89 -65.63 39.46 -2.14
N ALA A 90 -64.73 40.45 -2.18
CA ALA A 90 -65.02 41.88 -2.06
C ALA A 90 -65.70 42.46 -3.31
N ARG A 91 -67.02 42.26 -3.43
CA ARG A 91 -67.83 42.77 -4.54
C ARG A 91 -68.13 44.27 -4.43
N GLY A 92 -67.14 45.09 -4.76
CA GLY A 92 -67.30 46.55 -4.91
C GLY A 92 -66.02 47.31 -4.62
N LYS A 93 -65.88 48.49 -5.24
CA LYS A 93 -64.65 49.31 -5.12
C LYS A 93 -64.36 49.77 -3.69
N GLU A 94 -65.41 50.08 -2.93
CA GLU A 94 -65.28 50.50 -1.52
C GLU A 94 -64.90 49.31 -0.62
N LEU A 95 -65.56 48.16 -0.78
CA LEU A 95 -65.23 46.92 -0.05
C LEU A 95 -63.83 46.40 -0.36
N SER A 96 -63.35 46.53 -1.60
CA SER A 96 -61.98 46.19 -2.00
C SER A 96 -60.95 47.13 -1.33
N ALA A 97 -61.23 48.43 -1.24
CA ALA A 97 -60.36 49.38 -0.55
C ALA A 97 -60.33 49.14 0.98
N GLU A 98 -61.47 48.80 1.59
CA GLU A 98 -61.53 48.42 3.01
C GLU A 98 -60.80 47.08 3.26
N ALA A 99 -60.96 46.09 2.38
CA ALA A 99 -60.25 44.82 2.45
C ALA A 99 -58.73 45.01 2.35
N GLY A 100 -58.22 45.85 1.44
CA GLY A 100 -56.79 46.16 1.33
C GLY A 100 -56.22 46.85 2.58
N ASN A 101 -56.97 47.80 3.16
CA ASN A 101 -56.57 48.41 4.44
C ASN A 101 -56.55 47.39 5.59
N GLY A 102 -57.52 46.48 5.64
CA GLY A 102 -57.56 45.37 6.61
C GLY A 102 -56.43 44.35 6.40
N MET A 103 -56.08 44.08 5.15
CA MET A 103 -54.96 43.22 4.74
C MET A 103 -53.65 43.79 5.29
N HIS A 104 -53.34 45.05 4.97
CA HIS A 104 -52.10 45.69 5.45
C HIS A 104 -52.02 45.81 6.98
N ALA A 105 -53.16 46.03 7.66
CA ALA A 105 -53.22 46.00 9.12
C ALA A 105 -52.94 44.59 9.70
N LEU A 106 -53.41 43.54 9.02
CA LEU A 106 -53.17 42.14 9.39
C LEU A 106 -51.72 41.71 9.11
N GLU A 107 -51.13 42.20 8.02
CA GLU A 107 -49.72 42.01 7.65
C GLU A 107 -48.82 42.56 8.74
N THR A 108 -48.95 43.86 9.04
CA THR A 108 -48.19 44.56 10.09
C THR A 108 -48.34 43.87 11.45
N LEU A 109 -49.54 43.39 11.78
CA LEU A 109 -49.82 42.67 13.02
C LEU A 109 -49.10 41.32 13.05
N LEU A 110 -49.17 40.55 11.95
CA LEU A 110 -48.53 39.24 11.86
C LEU A 110 -47.01 39.37 11.87
N GLU A 111 -46.40 40.31 11.14
CA GLU A 111 -44.96 40.59 11.20
C GLU A 111 -44.51 40.89 12.64
N THR A 112 -45.18 41.82 13.32
CA THR A 112 -44.86 42.20 14.71
C THR A 112 -44.97 41.01 15.68
N HIS A 113 -45.94 40.12 15.47
CA HIS A 113 -46.10 38.92 16.29
C HIS A 113 -45.14 37.78 15.90
N PHE A 114 -44.81 37.67 14.63
CA PHE A 114 -43.89 36.69 14.05
C PHE A 114 -42.48 36.96 14.56
N ASP A 115 -41.94 38.16 14.35
CA ASP A 115 -40.58 38.51 14.82
C ASP A 115 -40.46 38.29 16.33
N ARG A 116 -41.45 38.77 17.12
CA ARG A 116 -41.48 38.56 18.58
C ARG A 116 -41.60 37.08 19.01
N ALA A 117 -42.18 36.22 18.19
CA ALA A 117 -42.25 34.78 18.44
C ALA A 117 -40.93 34.10 18.07
N PHE A 118 -40.33 34.48 16.94
CA PHE A 118 -39.09 33.92 16.44
C PHE A 118 -37.86 34.38 17.23
N ASP A 119 -37.82 35.61 17.74
CA ASP A 119 -36.81 36.08 18.72
C ASP A 119 -36.75 35.17 19.96
N LYS A 120 -37.92 34.79 20.47
CA LYS A 120 -38.06 33.90 21.63
C LYS A 120 -37.67 32.47 21.27
N TYR A 121 -38.05 32.02 20.07
CA TYR A 121 -37.68 30.70 19.56
C TYR A 121 -36.18 30.58 19.38
N GLU A 122 -35.50 31.55 18.73
CA GLU A 122 -34.04 31.60 18.61
C GLU A 122 -33.38 31.59 20.00
N THR A 123 -33.82 32.49 20.89
CA THR A 123 -33.29 32.57 22.27
C THR A 123 -33.46 31.23 23.00
N TRP A 124 -34.59 30.55 22.82
CA TRP A 124 -34.84 29.24 23.42
C TRP A 124 -34.00 28.13 22.77
N LEU A 125 -33.86 28.12 21.45
CA LEU A 125 -33.11 27.12 20.69
C LEU A 125 -31.62 27.16 21.05
N LEU A 126 -31.02 28.35 21.03
CA LEU A 126 -29.61 28.57 21.36
C LEU A 126 -29.29 28.23 22.83
N ARG A 127 -30.26 28.38 23.74
CA ARG A 127 -30.10 28.13 25.18
C ARG A 127 -30.45 26.70 25.63
N ASN A 128 -31.23 25.93 24.86
CA ASN A 128 -31.71 24.61 25.30
C ASN A 128 -31.32 23.48 24.34
N ALA A 129 -31.41 23.69 23.01
CA ALA A 129 -31.04 22.67 22.03
C ALA A 129 -29.53 22.69 21.71
N PHE A 130 -28.93 23.88 21.75
CA PHE A 130 -27.52 24.12 21.43
C PHE A 130 -26.69 24.61 22.62
N GLU A 131 -27.05 24.26 23.86
CA GLU A 131 -26.21 24.55 25.03
C GLU A 131 -25.91 23.28 25.83
N PHE A 132 -24.65 23.14 26.26
CA PHE A 132 -24.21 22.09 27.19
C PHE A 132 -24.09 22.63 28.61
N GLU A 133 -24.35 21.78 29.61
CA GLU A 133 -24.16 22.13 31.02
C GLU A 133 -22.68 22.49 31.28
N LYS A 134 -22.45 23.59 32.00
CA LYS A 134 -21.12 24.21 32.18
C LYS A 134 -20.11 23.37 32.99
N GLY A 135 -20.53 22.23 33.53
CA GLY A 135 -19.70 21.25 34.22
C GLY A 135 -19.53 19.92 33.47
N LEU A 136 -20.10 19.76 32.28
CA LEU A 136 -20.00 18.52 31.50
C LEU A 136 -18.74 18.54 30.62
N ASP A 137 -17.88 17.53 30.80
CA ASP A 137 -16.69 17.30 29.97
C ASP A 137 -17.11 16.64 28.64
N VAL A 138 -17.51 17.48 27.67
CA VAL A 138 -18.01 17.02 26.36
C VAL A 138 -16.83 16.65 25.46
N VAL A 139 -16.49 15.36 25.43
CA VAL A 139 -15.54 14.79 24.47
C VAL A 139 -16.29 14.35 23.21
N LEU A 140 -15.94 14.94 22.06
CA LEU A 140 -16.52 14.57 20.76
C LEU A 140 -16.07 13.15 20.35
N PRO A 141 -16.89 12.38 19.60
CA PRO A 141 -16.56 10.99 19.25
C PRO A 141 -15.21 10.80 18.54
N TRP A 142 -14.78 11.77 17.73
CA TRP A 142 -13.48 11.79 17.04
C TRP A 142 -12.31 12.29 17.90
N HIS A 143 -12.59 12.95 19.03
CA HIS A 143 -11.60 13.26 20.06
C HIS A 143 -11.39 12.08 21.05
N ASN A 144 -12.22 11.04 20.99
CA ASN A 144 -12.05 9.85 21.80
C ASN A 144 -10.78 9.09 21.39
N GLY A 145 -9.88 8.86 22.35
CA GLY A 145 -8.57 8.26 22.12
C GLY A 145 -7.50 9.22 21.58
N LEU A 146 -7.82 10.51 21.39
CA LEU A 146 -6.83 11.53 21.03
C LEU A 146 -6.05 11.97 22.27
N ASP A 147 -4.75 11.70 22.26
CA ASP A 147 -3.85 11.90 23.40
C ASP A 147 -2.92 13.09 23.11
N PHE A 148 -3.37 14.29 23.50
CA PHE A 148 -2.61 15.53 23.30
C PHE A 148 -1.24 15.51 23.99
N THR A 149 -1.10 14.80 25.12
CA THR A 149 0.19 14.70 25.84
C THR A 149 1.25 13.92 25.05
N ARG A 150 0.82 12.99 24.19
CA ARG A 150 1.71 12.33 23.21
C ARG A 150 2.16 13.30 22.12
N GLY A 151 1.26 14.18 21.66
CA GLY A 151 1.57 15.25 20.71
C GLY A 151 2.60 16.23 21.26
N GLU A 152 2.40 16.70 22.49
CA GLU A 152 3.35 17.54 23.23
C GLU A 152 4.72 16.86 23.35
N HIS A 153 4.76 15.59 23.78
CA HIS A 153 6.00 14.81 23.86
C HIS A 153 6.71 14.73 22.51
N VAL A 154 6.01 14.45 21.41
CA VAL A 154 6.61 14.45 20.05
C VAL A 154 7.11 15.85 19.66
N SER A 155 6.41 16.93 20.01
CA SER A 155 6.87 18.30 19.73
C SER A 155 8.13 18.70 20.52
N HIS A 156 8.34 18.10 21.70
CA HIS A 156 9.54 18.29 22.52
C HIS A 156 10.73 17.43 22.09
N LEU A 157 10.55 16.44 21.20
CA LEU A 157 11.68 15.69 20.64
C LEU A 157 12.48 16.57 19.65
N PRO A 158 13.82 16.46 19.63
CA PRO A 158 14.63 17.15 18.64
C PRO A 158 14.29 16.62 17.23
N GLY A 159 13.73 17.48 16.38
CA GLY A 159 13.22 17.14 15.05
C GLY A 159 11.72 16.86 14.98
N GLY A 160 10.97 16.98 16.09
CA GLY A 160 9.50 17.00 16.09
C GLY A 160 8.85 15.84 15.34
N THR A 161 8.00 16.18 14.36
CA THR A 161 7.33 15.21 13.47
C THR A 161 8.29 14.55 12.48
N GLU A 162 9.29 15.27 11.96
CA GLU A 162 10.27 14.73 10.99
C GLU A 162 11.11 13.61 11.60
N ALA A 163 11.44 13.72 12.89
CA ALA A 163 12.10 12.66 13.65
C ALA A 163 11.21 11.40 13.78
N LEU A 164 9.90 11.57 13.84
CA LEU A 164 8.93 10.47 13.91
C LEU A 164 8.68 9.84 12.53
N ASP A 165 8.62 10.64 11.46
CA ASP A 165 8.50 10.15 10.09
C ASP A 165 9.75 9.37 9.63
N THR A 166 10.94 9.86 9.98
CA THR A 166 12.20 9.13 9.72
C THR A 166 12.31 7.83 10.53
N GLN A 167 11.82 7.82 11.78
CA GLN A 167 11.70 6.57 12.56
C GLN A 167 10.69 5.60 11.92
N LEU A 168 9.52 6.08 11.49
CA LEU A 168 8.51 5.29 10.81
C LEU A 168 9.05 4.66 9.52
N GLU A 169 9.81 5.42 8.72
CA GLU A 169 10.44 4.90 7.50
C GLU A 169 11.53 3.87 7.82
N SER A 170 12.33 4.09 8.86
CA SER A 170 13.30 3.09 9.32
C SER A 170 12.64 1.78 9.77
N LEU A 171 11.45 1.85 10.39
CA LEU A 171 10.65 0.70 10.80
C LEU A 171 10.03 -0.02 9.59
N ARG A 172 9.55 0.70 8.57
CA ARG A 172 9.09 0.11 7.30
C ARG A 172 10.21 -0.71 6.64
N VAL A 173 11.40 -0.11 6.51
CA VAL A 173 12.59 -0.79 5.97
C VAL A 173 12.97 -2.02 6.79
N GLN A 174 12.95 -1.95 8.13
CA GLN A 174 13.21 -3.10 9.00
C GLN A 174 12.17 -4.23 8.82
N VAL A 175 10.89 -3.89 8.66
CA VAL A 175 9.81 -4.87 8.40
C VAL A 175 10.00 -5.55 7.05
N GLU A 176 10.38 -4.81 6.00
CA GLU A 176 10.70 -5.37 4.69
C GLU A 176 11.92 -6.30 4.74
N GLN A 177 13.00 -5.88 5.40
CA GLN A 177 14.18 -6.72 5.61
C GLN A 177 13.85 -8.01 6.38
N ALA A 178 13.05 -7.91 7.45
CA ALA A 178 12.59 -9.07 8.21
C ALA A 178 11.73 -10.03 7.35
N ARG A 179 10.88 -9.48 6.47
CA ARG A 179 10.07 -10.27 5.52
C ARG A 179 10.93 -10.96 4.46
N GLN A 180 11.95 -10.29 3.93
CA GLN A 180 12.89 -10.90 2.98
C GLN A 180 13.70 -12.02 3.64
N LEU A 181 14.19 -11.78 4.87
CA LEU A 181 14.91 -12.77 5.67
C LEU A 181 14.05 -14.01 5.94
N SER A 182 12.79 -13.83 6.38
CA SER A 182 11.90 -14.96 6.67
C SER A 182 11.64 -15.83 5.44
N MET A 183 11.44 -15.21 4.26
CA MET A 183 11.32 -15.92 2.98
C MET A 183 12.60 -16.69 2.62
N GLN A 184 13.78 -16.10 2.81
CA GLN A 184 15.06 -16.79 2.55
C GLN A 184 15.27 -17.98 3.49
N LEU A 185 14.92 -17.85 4.78
CA LEU A 185 14.97 -18.96 5.73
C LEU A 185 13.97 -20.07 5.40
N GLU A 186 12.75 -19.73 4.94
CA GLU A 186 11.78 -20.72 4.49
C GLU A 186 12.30 -21.54 3.30
N LEU A 187 12.94 -20.88 2.32
CA LEU A 187 13.60 -21.55 1.20
C LEU A 187 14.80 -22.40 1.63
N ALA A 188 15.60 -21.93 2.59
CA ALA A 188 16.71 -22.68 3.16
C ALA A 188 16.22 -23.94 3.89
N ASN A 189 15.17 -23.83 4.71
CA ASN A 189 14.53 -24.95 5.40
C ASN A 189 14.00 -25.99 4.40
N LYS A 190 13.26 -25.57 3.37
CA LYS A 190 12.79 -26.47 2.29
C LYS A 190 13.95 -27.20 1.58
N LYS A 191 15.11 -26.56 1.43
CA LYS A 191 16.32 -27.18 0.86
C LYS A 191 17.00 -28.15 1.83
N LEU A 192 17.01 -27.85 3.13
CA LEU A 192 17.52 -28.74 4.17
C LEU A 192 16.64 -29.99 4.32
N ASP A 193 15.31 -29.85 4.31
CA ASP A 193 14.39 -30.99 4.40
C ASP A 193 14.57 -31.95 3.20
N ARG A 194 14.68 -31.44 1.97
CA ARG A 194 15.02 -32.26 0.78
C ARG A 194 16.37 -33.00 0.92
N ARG A 195 17.36 -32.36 1.54
CA ARG A 195 18.66 -33.01 1.84
C ARG A 195 18.51 -34.09 2.91
N LEU A 196 17.75 -33.84 3.97
CA LEU A 196 17.46 -34.84 5.01
C LEU A 196 16.73 -36.06 4.43
N ASP A 197 15.75 -35.86 3.56
CA ASP A 197 15.05 -36.97 2.91
C ASP A 197 15.95 -37.76 1.96
N THR A 198 16.84 -37.08 1.23
CA THR A 198 17.87 -37.75 0.41
C THR A 198 18.83 -38.56 1.27
N LEU A 199 19.23 -38.05 2.45
CA LEU A 199 20.09 -38.76 3.39
C LEU A 199 19.37 -39.95 4.03
N ARG A 200 18.09 -39.82 4.40
CA ARG A 200 17.25 -40.93 4.90
C ARG A 200 17.10 -42.05 3.86
N GLN A 201 16.92 -41.71 2.58
CA GLN A 201 16.89 -42.70 1.50
C GLN A 201 18.23 -43.43 1.37
N ARG A 202 19.35 -42.70 1.40
CA ARG A 202 20.70 -43.29 1.39
C ARG A 202 20.96 -44.17 2.62
N GLU A 203 20.53 -43.74 3.80
CA GLU A 203 20.61 -44.50 5.05
C GLU A 203 19.81 -45.81 4.95
N ALA A 204 18.58 -45.77 4.43
CA ALA A 204 17.77 -46.97 4.18
C ALA A 204 18.44 -47.93 3.18
N HIS A 205 19.05 -47.42 2.10
CA HIS A 205 19.80 -48.25 1.15
C HIS A 205 21.03 -48.90 1.78
N VAL A 206 21.79 -48.17 2.62
CA VAL A 206 22.93 -48.72 3.36
C VAL A 206 22.48 -49.73 4.41
N GLY A 207 21.34 -49.49 5.07
CA GLY A 207 20.70 -50.43 5.99
C GLY A 207 20.31 -51.74 5.31
N PHE A 208 19.68 -51.67 4.13
CA PHE A 208 19.37 -52.85 3.33
C PHE A 208 20.62 -53.62 2.90
N VAL A 209 21.67 -52.94 2.42
CA VAL A 209 22.94 -53.59 2.06
C VAL A 209 23.56 -54.30 3.28
N LYS A 210 23.48 -53.69 4.46
CA LYS A 210 23.95 -54.30 5.71
C LYS A 210 23.12 -55.55 6.06
N GLU A 211 21.79 -55.49 5.97
CA GLU A 211 20.90 -56.64 6.21
C GLU A 211 21.17 -57.80 5.23
N VAL A 212 21.41 -57.50 3.95
CA VAL A 212 21.78 -58.50 2.94
C VAL A 212 23.14 -59.14 3.24
N ILE A 213 24.12 -58.37 3.73
CA ILE A 213 25.43 -58.89 4.15
C ILE A 213 25.31 -59.80 5.40
N GLU A 214 24.51 -59.39 6.38
CA GLU A 214 24.26 -60.16 7.61
C GLU A 214 23.50 -61.46 7.32
N THR A 215 22.45 -61.40 6.50
CA THR A 215 21.67 -62.59 6.09
C THR A 215 22.45 -63.55 5.19
N SER A 216 23.38 -63.04 4.36
CA SER A 216 24.26 -63.86 3.52
C SER A 216 25.44 -64.49 4.28
N GLY A 217 25.60 -64.22 5.58
CA GLY A 217 26.71 -64.76 6.39
C GLY A 217 28.10 -64.23 6.02
N LEU A 218 28.19 -63.13 5.25
CA LEU A 218 29.45 -62.57 4.73
C LEU A 218 30.19 -61.68 5.75
N ASN A 219 29.99 -61.94 7.05
CA ASN A 219 30.59 -61.17 8.13
C ASN A 219 31.49 -62.09 8.98
N PRO A 220 32.81 -61.85 9.07
CA PRO A 220 33.55 -60.71 8.54
C PRO A 220 33.80 -60.77 7.02
N LEU A 221 33.77 -59.60 6.37
CA LEU A 221 34.10 -59.48 4.95
C LEU A 221 35.59 -59.78 4.70
N PRO A 222 35.97 -60.37 3.54
CA PRO A 222 37.35 -60.77 3.25
C PRO A 222 38.30 -59.58 3.03
N GLN A 223 39.59 -59.74 3.36
CA GLN A 223 40.61 -58.66 3.40
C GLN A 223 40.70 -57.75 2.15
N ASN A 224 40.38 -58.27 0.96
CA ASN A 224 40.37 -57.46 -0.26
C ASN A 224 39.30 -56.36 -0.24
N THR A 225 38.18 -56.57 0.47
CA THR A 225 37.14 -55.54 0.61
C THR A 225 37.50 -54.50 1.66
N SER A 226 38.30 -54.82 2.69
CA SER A 226 38.78 -53.78 3.63
C SER A 226 39.65 -52.74 2.92
N HIS A 227 40.50 -53.16 1.98
CA HIS A 227 41.24 -52.22 1.13
C HIS A 227 40.30 -51.37 0.25
N LEU A 228 39.25 -51.96 -0.33
CA LEU A 228 38.23 -51.19 -1.07
C LEU A 228 37.44 -50.21 -0.19
N THR A 229 37.08 -50.59 1.04
CA THR A 229 36.42 -49.63 1.97
C THR A 229 37.37 -48.51 2.37
N GLN A 230 38.68 -48.77 2.47
CA GLN A 230 39.68 -47.74 2.76
C GLN A 230 39.87 -46.78 1.58
N THR A 231 39.93 -47.28 0.34
CA THR A 231 40.02 -46.39 -0.84
C THR A 231 38.72 -45.62 -1.08
N VAL A 232 37.55 -46.25 -0.95
CA VAL A 232 36.24 -45.58 -1.05
C VAL A 232 36.05 -44.54 0.06
N SER A 233 36.47 -44.82 1.30
CA SER A 233 36.42 -43.81 2.37
C SER A 233 37.41 -42.67 2.16
N SER A 234 38.62 -42.92 1.64
CA SER A 234 39.54 -41.85 1.25
C SER A 234 38.98 -41.00 0.09
N LEU A 235 38.31 -41.61 -0.89
CA LEU A 235 37.67 -40.90 -1.99
C LEU A 235 36.48 -40.07 -1.48
N HIS A 236 35.62 -40.64 -0.63
CA HIS A 236 34.53 -39.90 0.02
C HIS A 236 35.06 -38.72 0.85
N THR A 237 36.15 -38.90 1.57
CA THR A 237 36.82 -37.82 2.33
C THR A 237 37.41 -36.75 1.40
N SER A 238 37.92 -37.14 0.22
CA SER A 238 38.39 -36.19 -0.81
C SER A 238 37.27 -35.48 -1.59
N LEU A 239 36.04 -36.02 -1.56
CA LEU A 239 34.86 -35.49 -2.26
C LEU A 239 33.97 -34.63 -1.36
N LEU A 240 34.05 -34.79 -0.03
CA LEU A 240 33.41 -33.91 0.96
C LEU A 240 33.65 -32.40 0.71
N PRO A 241 34.88 -31.94 0.37
CA PRO A 241 35.14 -30.53 0.00
C PRO A 241 34.44 -30.05 -1.28
N LEU A 242 34.00 -30.98 -2.14
CA LEU A 242 33.33 -30.68 -3.42
C LEU A 242 31.80 -30.68 -3.31
N GLU A 243 31.22 -31.10 -2.17
CA GLU A 243 29.78 -30.96 -1.92
C GLU A 243 29.42 -29.53 -1.44
N SER A 244 30.41 -28.75 -0.99
CA SER A 244 30.33 -27.30 -0.81
C SER A 244 30.71 -26.53 -2.07
N ILE A 245 29.98 -26.75 -3.18
CA ILE A 245 29.93 -25.75 -4.26
C ILE A 245 29.02 -24.61 -3.77
N PRO A 246 29.53 -23.38 -3.57
CA PRO A 246 28.67 -22.23 -3.33
C PRO A 246 27.89 -21.99 -4.62
N ILE A 247 26.55 -22.06 -4.54
CA ILE A 247 25.72 -21.43 -5.58
C ILE A 247 25.92 -19.93 -5.38
N PRO A 248 26.41 -19.17 -6.39
CA PRO A 248 26.58 -17.73 -6.24
C PRO A 248 25.21 -17.03 -6.20
N THR A 249 24.65 -16.88 -5.01
CA THR A 249 23.61 -15.88 -4.71
C THR A 249 24.25 -14.51 -4.53
N SER A 250 24.72 -13.95 -5.66
CA SER A 250 25.01 -12.53 -5.89
C SER A 250 24.88 -12.29 -7.39
N THR A 251 23.95 -11.49 -7.92
CA THR A 251 24.01 -10.01 -7.92
C THR A 251 25.41 -9.46 -8.22
N SER A 252 25.96 -9.83 -9.38
CA SER A 252 27.16 -9.22 -9.96
C SER A 252 26.93 -8.97 -11.45
N PHE A 253 26.03 -8.03 -11.75
CA PHE A 253 25.79 -7.55 -13.11
C PHE A 253 26.80 -6.44 -13.43
N THR A 254 28.03 -6.83 -13.78
CA THR A 254 29.03 -5.93 -14.36
C THR A 254 29.88 -6.68 -15.38
N HIS A 255 30.17 -6.01 -16.49
CA HIS A 255 31.03 -6.46 -17.60
C HIS A 255 30.43 -7.44 -18.62
N LEU A 256 29.36 -7.01 -19.32
CA LEU A 256 29.20 -7.41 -20.73
C LEU A 256 30.29 -6.73 -21.58
N PRO A 257 30.99 -7.44 -22.47
CA PRO A 257 31.62 -6.84 -23.64
C PRO A 257 30.55 -6.39 -24.64
N ASP A 258 30.71 -5.18 -25.17
CA ASP A 258 29.80 -4.52 -26.10
C ASP A 258 29.69 -5.25 -27.46
N PRO A 259 28.49 -5.51 -28.01
CA PRO A 259 28.30 -6.22 -29.28
C PRO A 259 28.41 -5.27 -30.49
N SER A 260 29.57 -4.65 -30.70
CA SER A 260 29.77 -3.57 -31.68
C SER A 260 30.81 -3.84 -32.79
N HIS A 261 31.12 -5.11 -33.11
CA HIS A 261 31.90 -5.46 -34.30
C HIS A 261 31.21 -6.48 -35.22
N GLY A 262 31.13 -6.08 -36.50
CA GLY A 262 30.49 -6.82 -37.59
C GLY A 262 31.36 -7.93 -38.21
N PRO A 263 30.89 -8.51 -39.33
CA PRO A 263 31.27 -9.87 -39.73
C PRO A 263 32.63 -9.94 -40.45
N GLY A 264 33.51 -10.84 -39.98
CA GLY A 264 34.81 -11.08 -40.60
C GLY A 264 35.51 -12.36 -40.14
N SER A 265 35.27 -13.46 -40.85
CA SER A 265 36.20 -14.60 -41.04
C SER A 265 37.09 -15.05 -39.86
N ALA A 266 36.59 -15.98 -39.04
CA ALA A 266 37.45 -16.95 -38.34
C ALA A 266 36.75 -18.31 -38.19
N SER A 267 37.07 -19.24 -39.10
CA SER A 267 36.71 -20.65 -38.95
C SER A 267 37.55 -21.28 -37.83
N GLY A 268 36.97 -21.46 -36.64
CA GLY A 268 37.49 -22.42 -35.66
C GLY A 268 37.63 -21.94 -34.22
N GLU A 269 36.53 -21.57 -33.54
CA GLU A 269 36.54 -21.48 -32.06
C GLU A 269 35.22 -21.88 -31.37
N HIS A 270 34.63 -23.01 -31.79
CA HIS A 270 33.54 -23.69 -31.04
C HIS A 270 34.04 -24.90 -30.23
N THR A 271 35.35 -25.06 -30.10
CA THR A 271 36.01 -26.27 -29.59
C THR A 271 36.41 -26.23 -28.11
N LYS A 272 36.11 -25.18 -27.34
CA LYS A 272 36.61 -25.03 -25.95
C LYS A 272 35.58 -25.25 -24.82
N ALA A 273 34.29 -25.39 -25.13
CA ALA A 273 33.24 -25.52 -24.11
C ALA A 273 33.29 -26.85 -23.31
N TRP A 274 33.90 -27.91 -23.87
CA TRP A 274 34.11 -29.19 -23.21
C TRP A 274 35.44 -29.27 -22.45
N GLU A 275 36.42 -28.44 -22.80
CA GLU A 275 37.72 -28.32 -22.12
C GLU A 275 37.58 -27.59 -20.76
N LEU A 276 36.61 -26.68 -20.64
CA LEU A 276 36.27 -25.94 -19.41
C LEU A 276 35.42 -26.75 -18.40
N GLY A 277 35.25 -28.05 -18.63
CA GLY A 277 34.58 -28.97 -17.71
C GLY A 277 33.05 -28.96 -17.75
N ARG A 278 32.44 -29.83 -16.93
CA ARG A 278 31.01 -30.17 -16.99
C ARG A 278 30.05 -28.97 -16.85
N ALA A 279 30.44 -27.94 -16.09
CA ALA A 279 29.62 -26.75 -15.89
C ALA A 279 29.53 -25.88 -17.17
N ALA A 280 30.65 -25.66 -17.86
CA ALA A 280 30.68 -24.94 -19.13
C ALA A 280 29.91 -25.68 -20.22
N TYR A 281 30.06 -27.01 -20.28
CA TYR A 281 29.31 -27.85 -21.22
C TYR A 281 27.80 -27.79 -20.98
N LEU A 282 27.34 -27.84 -19.71
CA LEU A 282 25.92 -27.72 -19.40
C LEU A 282 25.34 -26.35 -19.75
N ASN A 283 26.08 -25.26 -19.51
CA ASN A 283 25.62 -23.91 -19.86
C ASN A 283 25.54 -23.72 -21.39
N TRP A 284 26.53 -24.23 -22.13
CA TRP A 284 26.52 -24.28 -23.59
C TRP A 284 25.35 -25.12 -24.13
N ALA A 285 25.10 -26.29 -23.54
CA ALA A 285 23.99 -27.17 -23.94
C ALA A 285 22.62 -26.55 -23.67
N MET A 286 22.43 -25.87 -22.52
CA MET A 286 21.18 -25.15 -22.24
C MET A 286 20.96 -23.97 -23.21
N GLY A 287 22.02 -23.23 -23.57
CA GLY A 287 21.97 -22.19 -24.61
C GLY A 287 21.67 -22.70 -26.02
N LYS A 288 21.81 -24.01 -26.27
CA LYS A 288 21.39 -24.68 -27.52
C LYS A 288 19.94 -25.17 -27.50
N ILE A 289 19.35 -25.34 -26.32
CA ILE A 289 18.00 -25.94 -26.14
C ILE A 289 16.92 -24.86 -26.02
N VAL A 290 17.28 -23.62 -25.66
CA VAL A 290 16.36 -22.46 -25.68
C VAL A 290 16.52 -21.69 -27.00
N PRO A 291 15.58 -21.79 -27.95
CA PRO A 291 15.62 -20.96 -29.15
C PRO A 291 15.28 -19.49 -28.81
N PRO A 292 15.94 -18.49 -29.44
CA PRO A 292 15.51 -17.10 -29.32
C PRO A 292 14.17 -16.92 -30.03
N ALA A 293 13.13 -16.57 -29.29
CA ALA A 293 11.82 -16.26 -29.85
C ALA A 293 11.83 -14.87 -30.53
N SER A 294 11.20 -14.80 -31.70
CA SER A 294 10.82 -13.59 -32.48
C SER A 294 11.93 -12.62 -32.91
N ALA A 295 12.29 -12.68 -34.20
CA ALA A 295 12.57 -11.51 -35.04
C ALA A 295 12.38 -11.85 -36.53
N SER A 296 11.13 -11.84 -37.00
CA SER A 296 10.80 -11.96 -38.43
C SER A 296 10.80 -10.58 -39.11
N SER A 297 11.61 -10.42 -40.17
CA SER A 297 11.62 -9.23 -41.07
C SER A 297 10.42 -9.26 -42.06
N PRO A 298 10.14 -8.24 -42.91
CA PRO A 298 11.04 -7.34 -43.68
C PRO A 298 10.77 -5.83 -43.37
N SER A 299 11.12 -4.78 -44.15
CA SER A 299 11.70 -4.66 -45.51
C SER A 299 12.48 -3.35 -45.79
N SER A 300 13.65 -3.47 -46.42
CA SER A 300 14.12 -2.73 -47.61
C SER A 300 14.25 -1.18 -47.65
N ALA A 301 15.51 -0.73 -47.88
CA ALA A 301 15.96 0.54 -48.52
C ALA A 301 15.67 1.88 -47.80
N ALA A 302 16.51 2.94 -47.80
CA ALA A 302 17.95 3.17 -48.08
C ALA A 302 18.29 4.62 -47.57
N ALA A 303 19.46 5.29 -47.73
CA ALA A 303 20.74 5.01 -48.41
C ALA A 303 21.90 5.89 -47.83
N ALA A 304 23.12 5.32 -47.73
CA ALA A 304 24.45 5.97 -47.71
C ALA A 304 24.82 7.08 -46.66
N PRO A 305 26.13 7.25 -46.30
CA PRO A 305 26.57 8.04 -45.15
C PRO A 305 27.23 9.40 -45.50
N GLY A 306 27.44 10.25 -44.49
CA GLY A 306 28.25 11.48 -44.58
C GLY A 306 29.00 11.78 -43.27
N SER A 307 30.33 11.93 -43.37
CA SER A 307 31.28 12.12 -42.26
C SER A 307 31.40 13.59 -41.81
N GLY A 308 31.91 13.87 -40.60
CA GLY A 308 32.38 15.21 -40.24
C GLY A 308 32.77 15.41 -38.78
N GLU A 309 33.96 15.95 -38.56
CA GLU A 309 34.68 16.19 -37.29
C GLU A 309 33.96 17.05 -36.23
N GLY A 310 34.54 17.12 -35.02
CA GLY A 310 33.90 17.69 -33.84
C GLY A 310 34.36 19.09 -33.41
N GLN A 311 33.43 19.74 -32.69
CA GLN A 311 33.61 20.81 -31.69
C GLN A 311 34.03 22.23 -32.15
N PRO A 312 33.69 23.30 -31.37
CA PRO A 312 32.76 23.39 -30.22
C PRO A 312 31.74 24.55 -30.27
N ALA A 313 30.90 24.61 -29.22
CA ALA A 313 30.29 25.80 -28.58
C ALA A 313 28.82 26.21 -28.89
N ALA A 314 28.08 26.31 -27.77
CA ALA A 314 26.99 27.24 -27.43
C ALA A 314 25.60 27.17 -28.12
N SER A 315 24.56 27.40 -27.29
CA SER A 315 23.14 27.68 -27.60
C SER A 315 22.33 26.55 -28.26
N THR A 316 21.00 26.48 -28.21
CA THR A 316 19.99 26.85 -27.18
C THR A 316 18.74 26.01 -27.49
N GLY A 317 18.03 25.54 -26.45
CA GLY A 317 16.76 24.79 -26.43
C GLY A 317 15.99 24.40 -27.71
N GLU A 318 15.67 23.11 -27.82
CA GLU A 318 14.47 22.61 -28.50
C GLU A 318 14.09 21.23 -27.93
N GLY A 319 12.86 21.08 -27.41
CA GLY A 319 12.46 19.86 -26.68
C GLY A 319 10.98 19.71 -26.31
N GLY A 320 10.10 20.61 -26.77
CA GLY A 320 8.65 20.53 -26.52
C GLY A 320 7.92 19.61 -27.51
N ASP A 321 8.19 19.80 -28.80
CA ASP A 321 7.36 19.35 -29.93
C ASP A 321 7.22 17.82 -30.09
N LYS A 322 8.01 17.03 -29.36
CA LYS A 322 7.94 15.56 -29.41
C LYS A 322 6.91 14.95 -28.47
N LEU A 323 6.41 15.68 -27.47
CA LEU A 323 5.38 15.18 -26.56
C LEU A 323 3.97 15.42 -27.11
N GLU A 324 3.68 16.61 -27.65
CA GLU A 324 2.38 16.90 -28.29
C GLU A 324 2.09 15.97 -29.48
N ALA A 325 3.12 15.62 -30.26
CA ALA A 325 2.98 14.68 -31.39
C ALA A 325 2.67 13.23 -30.95
N ILE A 326 3.03 12.84 -29.72
CA ILE A 326 2.70 11.53 -29.15
C ILE A 326 1.30 11.55 -28.53
N GLU A 327 0.93 12.65 -27.87
CA GLU A 327 -0.40 12.83 -27.27
C GLU A 327 -1.52 12.83 -28.33
N GLN A 328 -1.35 13.59 -29.42
CA GLN A 328 -2.28 13.58 -30.57
C GLN A 328 -2.37 12.21 -31.27
N GLY A 329 -1.29 11.42 -31.23
CA GLY A 329 -1.27 10.07 -31.79
C GLY A 329 -2.10 9.06 -30.96
N ILE A 330 -2.19 9.26 -29.64
CA ILE A 330 -2.95 8.39 -28.74
C ILE A 330 -4.46 8.72 -28.80
N GLU A 331 -4.82 10.00 -28.84
CA GLU A 331 -6.23 10.43 -28.96
C GLU A 331 -6.90 9.92 -30.24
N GLN A 332 -6.18 9.87 -31.36
CA GLN A 332 -6.74 9.49 -32.66
C GLN A 332 -7.01 7.97 -32.80
N VAL A 333 -6.37 7.13 -31.98
CA VAL A 333 -6.54 5.66 -32.02
C VAL A 333 -7.60 5.18 -31.02
N GLY A 334 -7.79 5.86 -29.89
CA GLY A 334 -8.73 5.44 -28.84
C GLY A 334 -10.23 5.55 -29.19
N GLY A 335 -10.58 6.25 -30.27
CA GLY A 335 -11.96 6.72 -30.50
C GLY A 335 -12.89 5.87 -31.37
N LYS A 336 -12.45 4.76 -31.99
CA LYS A 336 -13.26 4.07 -33.04
C LYS A 336 -13.50 2.57 -32.90
N GLU A 337 -12.69 1.82 -32.16
CA GLU A 337 -12.84 0.34 -32.12
C GLU A 337 -13.60 -0.17 -30.88
N GLY A 338 -13.92 0.70 -29.92
CA GLY A 338 -14.58 0.32 -28.66
C GLY A 338 -16.11 0.24 -28.68
N MET A 339 -16.80 0.83 -29.67
CA MET A 339 -18.27 0.90 -29.69
C MET A 339 -18.97 -0.11 -30.62
N GLU A 340 -18.33 -0.60 -31.68
CA GLU A 340 -18.96 -1.59 -32.57
C GLU A 340 -19.06 -2.98 -31.94
N VAL A 341 -18.06 -3.39 -31.15
CA VAL A 341 -18.03 -4.72 -30.49
C VAL A 341 -19.14 -4.89 -29.43
N LEU A 342 -19.65 -3.79 -28.86
CA LEU A 342 -20.76 -3.82 -27.90
C LEU A 342 -22.15 -3.83 -28.57
N ALA A 343 -22.25 -3.52 -29.87
CA ALA A 343 -23.52 -3.49 -30.59
C ALA A 343 -23.95 -4.87 -31.15
N GLU A 344 -22.99 -5.73 -31.51
CA GLU A 344 -23.29 -7.08 -32.02
C GLU A 344 -23.56 -8.11 -30.89
N SER A 345 -23.08 -7.87 -29.67
CA SER A 345 -23.22 -8.78 -28.52
C SER A 345 -24.63 -8.77 -27.86
N VAL A 346 -25.57 -7.96 -28.36
CA VAL A 346 -26.92 -7.76 -27.79
C VAL A 346 -28.02 -8.26 -28.73
N LYS A 347 -27.69 -9.16 -29.68
CA LYS A 347 -28.64 -9.60 -30.72
C LYS A 347 -28.66 -11.09 -31.10
N GLU A 348 -28.05 -11.95 -30.29
CA GLU A 348 -28.31 -13.41 -30.28
C GLU A 348 -28.98 -13.83 -28.96
#